data_AF-A0A7S0RQT6-F1
#
_entry.id   AF-A0A7S0RQT6-F1
#
_cell.length_a   1.000
_cell.length_b   1.000
_cell.length_c   1.000
_cell.angle_alpha   90.00
_cell.angle_beta   90.00
_cell.angle_gamma   90.00
#
_symmetry.space_group_name_H-M   'P 1'
#
loop_
_entity.id
_entity.type
_entity.pdbx_description
1 polymer ?
#
loop_
_entity_poly.entity_id
_entity_poly.type
_entity_poly.pdbx_seq_one_letter_code
_entity_poly.pdbx_strand_id
1 'polypeptide(L)'
;MGSRGVFQPVGQKRLTNIAVVRLKKGGQRFEIACYKNKVGDWRSGVEKDLDEVLQTTTVFHNVGKGVLAKEKDLQASFGTTDPKAICLEILARGELQVGEEERKMQFDNLFKDVAGVLVDKCVNPETGRPYTLAMIERALRDVHFNIDPKRSAKQQALEALPMLQQKFPIQRARMRLKLTVPLDNQQDLMECLDRHDATLEGSDATQTQFSANVLVDPGVFRELHTFMQATTKGRGRVEVVSFAVTAEGATAEEFAASATTHASTTSTTSASQNVISSPSHAAAAPMSAATTSQQLPMASPGKRAPAARGAGAGADAGSSGGEVVYARGPIAGIPEAHASRKERFAELDNLQPGWEVELKSKGDTVEAVFYAPGSGECVGAYANARRMALAASKAAKGGQ
;
A
#
# COMPACT_ATOMS: atom_id res chain seq x y z
N MET A 1 9.33 4.70 66.01
CA MET A 1 8.50 3.87 65.12
C MET A 1 8.71 4.34 63.69
N GLY A 2 9.63 3.72 62.95
CA GLY A 2 9.88 4.05 61.54
C GLY A 2 9.01 3.18 60.65
N SER A 3 8.16 3.79 59.82
CA SER A 3 7.31 3.12 58.85
C SER A 3 8.18 2.31 57.87
N ARG A 4 8.03 0.98 57.87
CA ARG A 4 8.59 0.09 56.85
C ARG A 4 8.04 0.50 55.49
N GLY A 5 8.91 1.01 54.62
CA GLY A 5 8.57 1.35 53.24
C GLY A 5 8.02 0.12 52.51
N VAL A 6 6.84 0.29 51.91
CA VAL A 6 6.16 -0.74 51.14
C VAL A 6 7.00 -1.04 49.89
N PHE A 7 7.56 -2.25 49.82
CA PHE A 7 8.28 -2.78 48.65
C PHE A 7 7.27 -3.32 47.62
N GLN A 8 6.32 -2.47 47.22
CA GLN A 8 5.55 -2.74 46.01
C GLN A 8 6.31 -2.11 44.84
N PRO A 9 6.52 -2.84 43.72
CA PRO A 9 7.06 -2.22 42.52
C PRO A 9 6.12 -1.06 42.16
N VAL A 10 6.65 0.16 42.22
CA VAL A 10 5.90 1.38 41.89
C VAL A 10 5.30 1.17 40.51
N GLY A 11 3.97 1.23 40.41
CA GLY A 11 3.20 0.99 39.19
C GLY A 11 3.48 2.03 38.11
N GLN A 12 4.69 2.06 37.56
CA GLN A 12 5.07 2.96 36.49
C GLN A 12 4.51 2.40 35.18
N LYS A 13 3.28 2.82 34.84
CA LYS A 13 2.67 2.54 33.55
C LYS A 13 3.36 3.38 32.47
N ARG A 14 4.41 2.81 31.86
CA ARG A 14 5.07 3.41 30.70
C ARG A 14 4.23 3.13 29.47
N LEU A 15 3.85 4.18 28.76
CA LEU A 15 3.20 4.08 27.46
C LEU A 15 4.25 3.58 26.45
N THR A 16 4.07 2.36 25.92
CA THR A 16 5.06 1.65 25.08
C THR A 16 5.04 2.09 23.62
N ASN A 17 3.93 2.66 23.15
CA ASN A 17 3.69 2.97 21.74
C ASN A 17 3.50 4.48 21.50
N ILE A 18 4.43 5.30 21.99
CA ILE A 18 4.42 6.75 21.76
C ILE A 18 5.41 7.12 20.65
N ALA A 19 5.01 8.01 19.76
CA ALA A 19 5.92 8.87 18.99
C ALA A 19 6.07 10.22 19.68
N VAL A 20 7.30 10.74 19.69
CA VAL A 20 7.60 12.03 20.32
C VAL A 20 7.88 13.05 19.23
N VAL A 21 7.15 14.16 19.26
CA VAL A 21 7.45 15.33 18.42
C VAL A 21 8.11 16.37 19.29
N ARG A 22 9.30 16.84 18.89
CA ARG A 22 10.12 17.78 19.66
C ARG A 22 10.20 19.13 18.95
N LEU A 23 10.00 20.22 19.70
CA LEU A 23 10.26 21.58 19.24
C LEU A 23 11.19 22.30 20.23
N LYS A 24 12.23 22.97 19.70
CA LYS A 24 13.09 23.85 20.50
C LYS A 24 12.71 25.30 20.23
N LYS A 25 12.19 25.99 21.25
CA LYS A 25 11.72 27.39 21.16
C LYS A 25 12.08 28.11 22.46
N GLY A 26 12.49 29.39 22.38
CA GLY A 26 12.85 30.17 23.58
C GLY A 26 14.02 29.59 24.39
N GLY A 27 14.94 28.85 23.75
CA GLY A 27 16.06 28.17 24.44
C GLY A 27 15.67 26.88 25.18
N GLN A 28 14.37 26.58 25.31
CA GLN A 28 13.86 25.39 25.97
C GLN A 28 13.38 24.34 24.96
N ARG A 29 13.23 23.09 25.43
CA ARG A 29 12.71 21.97 24.64
C ARG A 29 11.31 21.64 25.11
N PHE A 30 10.42 21.47 24.14
CA PHE A 30 9.04 21.05 24.35
C PHE A 30 8.79 19.79 23.51
N GLU A 31 8.09 18.84 24.10
CA GLU A 31 7.80 17.54 23.54
C GLU A 31 6.33 17.21 23.75
N ILE A 32 5.71 16.58 22.76
CA ILE A 32 4.35 16.09 22.82
C ILE A 32 4.31 14.57 22.55
N ALA A 33 3.36 13.90 23.17
CA ALA A 33 3.13 12.47 23.01
C ALA A 33 2.05 12.22 21.96
N CYS A 34 2.42 11.60 20.85
CA CYS A 34 1.55 11.30 19.73
C CYS A 34 1.49 9.79 19.47
N TYR A 35 0.49 9.35 18.72
CA TYR A 35 0.49 7.99 18.16
C TYR A 35 1.44 7.91 16.95
N LYS A 36 2.20 6.80 16.84
CA LYS A 36 3.32 6.66 15.89
C LYS A 36 2.97 6.92 14.43
N ASN A 37 1.82 6.44 13.96
CA ASN A 37 1.46 6.55 12.54
C ASN A 37 0.65 7.81 12.21
N LYS A 38 0.01 8.43 13.23
CA LYS A 38 -0.93 9.54 13.01
C LYS A 38 -0.24 10.89 12.78
N VAL A 39 1.02 11.05 13.19
CA VAL A 39 1.77 12.31 12.97
C VAL A 39 2.06 12.55 11.49
N GLY A 40 2.34 11.49 10.72
CA GLY A 40 2.50 11.57 9.28
C GLY A 40 1.20 11.99 8.59
N ASP A 41 0.10 11.34 8.97
CA ASP A 41 -1.24 11.59 8.43
C ASP A 41 -1.75 13.02 8.73
N TRP A 42 -1.40 13.55 9.90
CA TRP A 42 -1.67 14.94 10.26
C TRP A 42 -0.94 15.93 9.33
N ARG A 43 0.32 15.64 8.98
CA ARG A 43 1.11 16.50 8.10
C ARG A 43 0.69 16.42 6.65
N SER A 44 0.20 15.27 6.20
CA SER A 44 -0.38 15.10 4.87
C SER A 44 -1.82 15.63 4.79
N GLY A 45 -2.44 15.96 5.92
CA GLY A 45 -3.80 16.51 6.00
C GLY A 45 -4.90 15.46 5.85
N VAL A 46 -4.54 14.16 5.98
CA VAL A 46 -5.49 13.04 5.95
C VAL A 46 -6.34 13.02 7.22
N GLU A 47 -5.69 13.23 8.37
CA GLU A 47 -6.35 13.29 9.68
C GLU A 47 -6.50 14.73 10.15
N LYS A 48 -7.68 15.10 10.66
CA LYS A 48 -8.02 16.47 11.10
C LYS A 48 -8.40 16.57 12.57
N ASP A 49 -8.59 15.44 13.24
CA ASP A 49 -8.99 15.40 14.65
C ASP A 49 -7.76 15.27 15.56
N LEU A 50 -7.55 16.29 16.42
CA LEU A 50 -6.37 16.38 17.27
C LEU A 50 -6.32 15.28 18.34
N ASP A 51 -7.48 14.84 18.83
CA ASP A 51 -7.60 13.82 19.88
C ASP A 51 -7.22 12.41 19.36
N GLU A 52 -7.28 12.17 18.05
CA GLU A 52 -6.80 10.92 17.45
C GLU A 52 -5.28 10.91 17.22
N VAL A 53 -4.67 12.09 17.07
CA VAL A 53 -3.22 12.22 16.82
C VAL A 53 -2.45 12.23 18.14
N LEU A 54 -2.95 12.95 19.15
CA LEU A 54 -2.30 13.10 20.44
C LEU A 54 -2.77 12.02 21.43
N GLN A 55 -1.84 11.49 22.23
CA GLN A 55 -2.24 10.63 23.37
C GLN A 55 -2.71 11.46 24.56
N THR A 56 -2.15 12.66 24.71
CA THR A 56 -2.49 13.59 25.78
C THR A 56 -2.27 15.00 25.27
N THR A 57 -3.17 15.92 25.61
CA THR A 57 -3.10 17.34 25.23
C THR A 57 -2.06 18.13 26.03
N THR A 58 -1.37 17.50 27.00
CA THR A 58 -0.37 18.15 27.84
C THR A 58 1.01 18.22 27.17
N VAL A 59 1.67 19.37 27.30
CA VAL A 59 3.03 19.59 26.78
C VAL A 59 4.07 19.23 27.85
N PHE A 60 5.12 18.52 27.44
CA PHE A 60 6.20 18.06 28.31
C PHE A 60 7.51 18.75 27.93
N HIS A 61 8.44 18.88 28.89
CA HIS A 61 9.86 19.09 28.56
C HIS A 61 10.53 17.80 28.12
N ASN A 62 10.07 16.66 28.66
CA ASN A 62 10.53 15.34 28.29
C ASN A 62 9.41 14.32 28.47
N VAL A 63 8.93 13.73 27.36
CA VAL A 63 7.84 12.74 27.38
C VAL A 63 8.29 11.44 28.05
N GLY A 64 9.51 10.98 27.76
CA GLY A 64 10.04 9.72 28.31
C GLY A 64 10.24 9.74 29.84
N LYS A 65 10.50 10.91 30.41
CA LYS A 65 10.61 11.12 31.87
C LYS A 65 9.32 11.62 32.52
N GLY A 66 8.29 11.95 31.72
CA GLY A 66 7.03 12.51 32.21
C GLY A 66 7.18 13.90 32.85
N VAL A 67 8.16 14.71 32.44
CA VAL A 67 8.39 16.05 33.00
C VAL A 67 7.52 17.05 32.26
N LEU A 68 6.49 17.57 32.93
CA LEU A 68 5.55 18.56 32.39
C LEU A 68 6.22 19.93 32.19
N ALA A 69 5.80 20.65 31.15
CA ALA A 69 6.21 22.04 30.93
C ALA A 69 5.45 22.97 31.89
N LYS A 70 6.14 23.96 32.47
CA LYS A 70 5.49 24.95 33.34
C LYS A 70 4.75 25.99 32.51
N GLU A 71 3.61 26.48 32.99
CA GLU A 71 2.83 27.52 32.29
C GLU A 71 3.64 28.80 32.01
N LYS A 72 4.56 29.17 32.92
CA LYS A 72 5.47 30.32 32.71
C LYS A 72 6.36 30.15 31.48
N ASP A 73 6.87 28.94 31.28
CA ASP A 73 7.75 28.59 30.18
C ASP A 73 6.99 28.50 28.85
N LEU A 74 5.75 27.99 28.90
CA LEU A 74 4.82 27.97 27.77
C LEU A 74 4.46 29.38 27.33
N GLN A 75 4.10 30.26 28.27
CA GLN A 75 3.76 31.65 27.97
C GLN A 75 4.96 32.42 27.40
N ALA A 76 6.16 32.22 27.94
CA ALA A 76 7.38 32.88 27.45
C ALA A 76 7.78 32.41 26.04
N SER A 77 7.54 31.14 25.70
CA SER A 77 7.99 30.56 24.43
C SER A 77 6.94 30.64 23.32
N PHE A 78 5.65 30.47 23.65
CA PHE A 78 4.55 30.41 22.70
C PHE A 78 3.63 31.63 22.74
N GLY A 79 3.70 32.46 23.78
CA GLY A 79 2.82 33.62 23.95
C GLY A 79 1.38 33.25 24.32
N THR A 80 1.10 31.97 24.53
CA THR A 80 -0.20 31.42 24.90
C THR A 80 -0.03 30.35 25.98
N THR A 81 -1.06 30.20 26.82
CA THR A 81 -1.17 29.13 27.82
C THR A 81 -2.10 28.00 27.37
N ASP A 82 -2.76 28.12 26.21
CA ASP A 82 -3.67 27.07 25.73
C ASP A 82 -2.88 25.84 25.22
N PRO A 83 -2.98 24.68 25.89
CA PRO A 83 -2.27 23.47 25.49
C PRO A 83 -2.62 22.99 24.08
N LYS A 84 -3.86 23.21 23.60
CA LYS A 84 -4.29 22.77 22.26
C LYS A 84 -3.60 23.57 21.16
N ALA A 85 -3.61 24.90 21.27
CA ALA A 85 -2.91 25.78 20.34
C ALA A 85 -1.40 25.48 20.27
N ILE A 86 -0.78 25.21 21.43
CA ILE A 86 0.65 24.88 21.51
C ILE A 86 0.93 23.53 20.83
N CYS A 87 0.11 22.51 21.07
CA CYS A 87 0.25 21.21 20.42
C CYS A 87 0.18 21.33 18.89
N LEU A 88 -0.72 22.16 18.36
CA LEU A 88 -0.82 22.41 16.91
C LEU A 88 0.46 23.04 16.35
N GLU A 89 1.03 24.03 17.04
CA GLU A 89 2.30 24.64 16.62
C GLU A 89 3.46 23.62 16.66
N ILE A 90 3.52 22.79 17.72
CA ILE A 90 4.54 21.74 17.85
C ILE A 90 4.38 20.67 16.76
N LEU A 91 3.17 20.26 16.41
CA LEU A 91 2.94 19.29 15.33
C LEU A 91 3.41 19.83 13.96
N ALA A 92 3.16 21.10 13.70
CA ALA A 92 3.49 21.76 12.43
C ALA A 92 4.99 22.06 12.29
N ARG A 93 5.65 22.57 13.33
CA ARG A 93 7.06 23.03 13.28
C ARG A 93 8.05 22.09 13.94
N GLY A 94 7.58 21.15 14.75
CA GLY A 94 8.43 20.23 15.48
C GLY A 94 9.05 19.16 14.59
N GLU A 95 10.10 18.53 15.09
CA GLU A 95 10.73 17.37 14.46
C GLU A 95 10.16 16.09 15.07
N LEU A 96 9.65 15.21 14.21
CA LEU A 96 9.20 13.88 14.63
C LEU A 96 10.42 13.01 14.91
N GLN A 97 10.55 12.54 16.15
CA GLN A 97 11.56 11.57 16.51
C GLN A 97 11.08 10.18 16.09
N VAL A 98 11.43 9.79 14.87
CA VAL A 98 11.23 8.42 14.38
C VAL A 98 12.10 7.44 15.17
N GLY A 99 11.54 6.28 15.48
CA GLY A 99 12.28 5.18 16.09
C GLY A 99 13.39 4.66 15.16
N GLU A 100 14.36 3.93 15.71
CA GLU A 100 15.45 3.36 14.91
C GLU A 100 14.94 2.33 13.89
N GLU A 101 14.02 1.47 14.31
CA GLU A 101 13.37 0.48 13.44
C GLU A 101 12.53 1.14 12.35
N GLU A 102 11.77 2.18 12.69
CA GLU A 102 10.96 2.93 11.72
C GLU A 102 11.82 3.69 10.71
N ARG A 103 12.91 4.31 11.17
CA ARG A 103 13.88 4.96 10.28
C ARG A 103 14.50 3.94 9.32
N LYS A 104 14.83 2.74 9.80
CA LYS A 104 15.34 1.66 8.96
C LYS A 104 14.30 1.22 7.93
N MET A 105 13.04 1.02 8.32
CA MET A 105 11.97 0.70 7.38
C MET A 105 11.74 1.80 6.34
N GLN A 106 11.74 3.07 6.73
CA GLN A 106 11.65 4.19 5.80
C GLN A 106 12.82 4.22 4.82
N PHE A 107 14.02 3.96 5.30
CA PHE A 107 15.22 3.87 4.47
C PHE A 107 15.15 2.69 3.50
N ASP A 108 14.78 1.50 3.98
CA ASP A 108 14.66 0.29 3.15
C ASP A 108 13.55 0.43 2.09
N ASN A 109 12.44 1.08 2.43
CA ASN A 109 11.37 1.38 1.48
C ASN A 109 11.84 2.37 0.41
N LEU A 110 12.48 3.47 0.82
CA LEU A 110 13.02 4.45 -0.12
C LEU A 110 14.13 3.83 -1.00
N PHE A 111 14.92 2.92 -0.46
CA PHE A 111 15.93 2.15 -1.20
C PHE A 111 15.29 1.28 -2.28
N LYS A 112 14.21 0.57 -1.93
CA LYS A 112 13.42 -0.21 -2.90
C LYS A 112 12.77 0.67 -3.96
N ASP A 113 12.25 1.84 -3.58
CA ASP A 113 11.65 2.79 -4.53
C ASP A 113 12.69 3.32 -5.52
N VAL A 114 13.90 3.66 -5.04
CA VAL A 114 15.02 4.08 -5.90
C VAL A 114 15.41 2.96 -6.86
N ALA A 115 15.55 1.72 -6.36
CA ALA A 115 15.87 0.57 -7.17
C ALA A 115 14.78 0.28 -8.21
N GLY A 116 13.50 0.39 -7.84
CA GLY A 116 12.36 0.22 -8.76
C GLY A 116 12.37 1.24 -9.89
N VAL A 117 12.65 2.51 -9.58
CA VAL A 117 12.77 3.56 -10.60
C VAL A 117 13.91 3.28 -11.58
N LEU A 118 15.00 2.65 -11.13
CA LEU A 118 16.10 2.25 -11.99
C LEU A 118 15.75 1.04 -12.84
N VAL A 119 15.04 0.04 -12.31
CA VAL A 119 14.57 -1.14 -13.06
C VAL A 119 13.71 -0.71 -14.26
N ASP A 120 12.76 0.19 -14.05
CA ASP A 120 11.86 0.65 -15.11
C ASP A 120 12.58 1.44 -16.21
N LYS A 121 13.75 2.00 -15.91
CA LYS A 121 14.45 2.96 -16.78
C LYS A 121 15.80 2.48 -17.28
N CYS A 122 16.27 1.33 -16.85
CA CYS A 122 17.60 0.84 -17.17
C CYS A 122 17.55 -0.55 -17.78
N VAL A 123 18.40 -0.76 -18.76
CA VAL A 123 18.54 -2.01 -19.50
C VAL A 123 20.01 -2.36 -19.62
N ASN A 124 20.28 -3.64 -19.84
CA ASN A 124 21.62 -4.09 -20.22
C ASN A 124 21.88 -3.67 -21.68
N PRO A 125 22.98 -2.96 -21.99
CA PRO A 125 23.29 -2.50 -23.34
C PRO A 125 23.54 -3.66 -24.33
N GLU A 126 24.04 -4.80 -23.87
CA GLU A 126 24.37 -5.94 -24.74
C GLU A 126 23.13 -6.78 -25.08
N THR A 127 22.20 -6.93 -24.13
CA THR A 127 21.04 -7.82 -24.28
C THR A 127 19.72 -7.09 -24.49
N GLY A 128 19.67 -5.78 -24.24
CA GLY A 128 18.44 -4.99 -24.26
C GLY A 128 17.40 -5.41 -23.21
N ARG A 129 17.76 -6.29 -22.28
CA ARG A 129 16.86 -6.81 -21.24
C ARG A 129 16.88 -5.92 -19.99
N PRO A 130 15.72 -5.73 -19.32
CA PRO A 130 15.67 -5.02 -18.07
C PRO A 130 16.32 -5.84 -16.95
N TYR A 131 16.90 -5.15 -15.97
CA TYR A 131 17.44 -5.78 -14.76
C TYR A 131 16.32 -6.10 -13.78
N THR A 132 16.52 -7.12 -12.95
CA THR A 132 15.60 -7.40 -11.83
C THR A 132 15.89 -6.46 -10.65
N LEU A 133 14.87 -6.25 -9.81
CA LEU A 133 15.00 -5.41 -8.61
C LEU A 133 16.16 -5.86 -7.71
N ALA A 134 16.27 -7.17 -7.46
CA ALA A 134 17.32 -7.72 -6.61
C ALA A 134 18.74 -7.45 -7.14
N MET A 135 18.94 -7.45 -8.47
CA MET A 135 20.24 -7.14 -9.07
C MET A 135 20.62 -5.68 -8.87
N ILE A 136 19.68 -4.75 -9.09
CA ILE A 136 19.93 -3.32 -8.88
C ILE A 136 20.12 -3.01 -7.40
N GLU A 137 19.34 -3.62 -6.50
CA GLU A 137 19.55 -3.48 -5.06
C GLU A 137 20.96 -3.90 -4.63
N ARG A 138 21.45 -5.03 -5.15
CA ARG A 138 22.82 -5.49 -4.89
C ARG A 138 23.84 -4.51 -5.46
N ALA A 139 23.64 -4.05 -6.70
CA ALA A 139 24.54 -3.10 -7.34
C ALA A 139 24.61 -1.75 -6.58
N LEU A 140 23.48 -1.24 -6.09
CA LEU A 140 23.42 -0.03 -5.25
C LEU A 140 24.17 -0.21 -3.92
N ARG A 141 24.09 -1.38 -3.30
CA ARG A 141 24.88 -1.72 -2.09
C ARG A 141 26.37 -1.82 -2.39
N ASP A 142 26.76 -2.42 -3.51
CA ASP A 142 28.17 -2.56 -3.92
C ASP A 142 28.84 -1.21 -4.26
N VAL A 143 28.05 -0.25 -4.76
CA VAL A 143 28.47 1.14 -4.99
C VAL A 143 28.45 1.98 -3.71
N HIS A 144 27.89 1.45 -2.61
CA HIS A 144 27.74 2.15 -1.33
C HIS A 144 26.99 3.49 -1.50
N PHE A 145 25.92 3.48 -2.29
CA PHE A 145 25.12 4.69 -2.52
C PHE A 145 24.36 5.09 -1.24
N ASN A 146 24.55 6.33 -0.81
CA ASN A 146 23.87 6.85 0.38
C ASN A 146 22.55 7.53 0.01
N ILE A 147 21.46 7.06 0.59
CA ILE A 147 20.11 7.57 0.30
C ILE A 147 19.71 8.66 1.28
N ASP A 148 19.18 9.76 0.75
CA ASP A 148 18.69 10.90 1.51
C ASP A 148 17.15 10.86 1.67
N PRO A 149 16.59 10.74 2.89
CA PRO A 149 15.14 10.72 3.09
C PRO A 149 14.41 11.99 2.68
N LYS A 150 15.13 13.11 2.51
CA LYS A 150 14.58 14.41 2.15
C LYS A 150 14.38 14.58 0.64
N ARG A 151 15.02 13.76 -0.17
CA ARG A 151 15.01 13.87 -1.64
C ARG A 151 14.11 12.81 -2.23
N SER A 152 13.47 13.11 -3.35
CA SER A 152 12.61 12.13 -4.04
C SER A 152 13.41 10.94 -4.58
N ALA A 153 12.80 9.75 -4.59
CA ALA A 153 13.42 8.54 -5.14
C ALA A 153 13.91 8.72 -6.59
N LYS A 154 13.14 9.46 -7.42
CA LYS A 154 13.50 9.74 -8.81
C LYS A 154 14.77 10.58 -8.97
N GLN A 155 14.94 11.60 -8.13
CA GLN A 155 16.14 12.44 -8.16
C GLN A 155 17.37 11.62 -7.74
N GLN A 156 17.22 10.78 -6.72
CA GLN A 156 18.30 9.93 -6.23
C GLN A 156 18.68 8.85 -7.24
N ALA A 157 17.71 8.23 -7.93
CA ALA A 157 17.96 7.27 -8.99
C ALA A 157 18.81 7.87 -10.15
N LEU A 158 18.55 9.14 -10.52
CA LEU A 158 19.32 9.81 -11.57
C LEU A 158 20.77 10.08 -11.16
N GLU A 159 21.02 10.30 -9.86
CA GLU A 159 22.37 10.50 -9.32
C GLU A 159 23.11 9.17 -9.13
N ALA A 160 22.39 8.10 -8.80
CA ALA A 160 22.96 6.76 -8.66
C ALA A 160 23.38 6.15 -10.02
N LEU A 161 22.70 6.50 -11.11
CA LEU A 161 22.91 5.88 -12.42
C LEU A 161 24.36 6.03 -12.97
N PRO A 162 24.99 7.23 -12.98
CA PRO A 162 26.39 7.36 -13.41
C PRO A 162 27.37 6.57 -12.53
N MET A 163 27.09 6.45 -11.23
CA MET A 163 27.94 5.69 -10.32
C MET A 163 27.82 4.18 -10.57
N LEU A 164 26.62 3.70 -10.89
CA LEU A 164 26.37 2.32 -11.29
C LEU A 164 27.04 1.99 -12.63
N GLN A 165 27.02 2.92 -13.60
CA GLN A 165 27.63 2.79 -14.91
C GLN A 165 29.14 2.56 -14.90
N GLN A 166 29.84 3.02 -13.86
CA GLN A 166 31.29 2.82 -13.74
C GLN A 166 31.67 1.37 -13.44
N LYS A 167 30.80 0.61 -12.76
CA LYS A 167 31.09 -0.76 -12.30
C LYS A 167 30.27 -1.82 -13.03
N PHE A 168 29.08 -1.46 -13.51
CA PHE A 168 28.14 -2.39 -14.13
C PHE A 168 27.73 -1.87 -15.50
N PRO A 169 27.55 -2.73 -16.51
CA PRO A 169 27.09 -2.33 -17.84
C PRO A 169 25.59 -2.00 -17.80
N ILE A 170 25.22 -0.86 -17.22
CA ILE A 170 23.82 -0.44 -17.07
C ILE A 170 23.61 0.80 -17.92
N GLN A 171 22.72 0.75 -18.90
CA GLN A 171 22.38 1.92 -19.71
C GLN A 171 20.94 2.33 -19.45
N ARG A 172 20.68 3.64 -19.59
CA ARG A 172 19.30 4.13 -19.59
C ARG A 172 18.57 3.61 -20.83
N ALA A 173 17.33 3.16 -20.66
CA ALA A 173 16.49 2.72 -21.76
C ALA A 173 16.25 3.87 -22.75
N ARG A 174 16.44 3.57 -24.03
CA ARG A 174 16.14 4.48 -25.14
C ARG A 174 14.63 4.58 -25.35
N MET A 175 14.18 5.75 -25.80
CA MET A 175 12.79 6.02 -26.18
C MET A 175 12.62 5.78 -27.68
N ARG A 176 11.48 5.23 -28.07
CA ARG A 176 11.07 5.16 -29.47
C ARG A 176 10.20 6.36 -29.79
N LEU A 177 10.68 7.20 -30.70
CA LEU A 177 9.96 8.37 -31.21
C LEU A 177 9.57 8.14 -32.66
N LYS A 178 8.41 8.65 -33.04
CA LYS A 178 8.00 8.82 -34.43
C LYS A 178 8.00 10.31 -34.73
N LEU A 179 8.91 10.71 -35.61
CA LEU A 179 9.11 12.09 -36.02
C LEU A 179 8.50 12.27 -37.41
N THR A 180 7.58 13.23 -37.56
CA THR A 180 6.97 13.56 -38.84
C THR A 180 7.36 14.98 -39.24
N VAL A 181 7.96 15.12 -40.42
CA VAL A 181 8.37 16.41 -41.01
C VAL A 181 7.97 16.49 -42.49
N PRO A 182 7.76 17.68 -43.08
CA PRO A 182 7.66 17.86 -44.52
C PRO A 182 8.94 17.42 -45.26
N LEU A 183 8.82 17.01 -46.52
CA LEU A 183 9.97 16.53 -47.31
C LEU A 183 11.10 17.55 -47.43
N ASP A 184 10.77 18.84 -47.46
CA ASP A 184 11.73 19.93 -47.60
C ASP A 184 12.79 19.95 -46.47
N ASN A 185 12.46 19.41 -45.30
CA ASN A 185 13.30 19.41 -44.10
C ASN A 185 13.82 18.01 -43.71
N GLN A 186 13.72 17.02 -44.60
CA GLN A 186 14.18 15.65 -44.32
C GLN A 186 15.69 15.61 -44.03
N GLN A 187 16.49 16.35 -44.78
CA GLN A 187 17.96 16.31 -44.68
C GLN A 187 18.44 16.94 -43.36
N ASP A 188 17.83 18.05 -42.95
CA ASP A 188 18.08 18.70 -41.65
C ASP A 188 17.74 17.76 -40.47
N LEU A 189 16.66 16.99 -40.61
CA LEU A 189 16.25 16.01 -39.60
C LEU A 189 17.29 14.89 -39.47
N MET A 190 17.73 14.31 -40.59
CA MET A 190 18.76 13.26 -40.58
C MET A 190 20.08 13.75 -39.96
N GLU A 191 20.54 14.95 -40.30
CA GLU A 191 21.77 15.50 -39.72
C GLU A 191 21.63 15.74 -38.20
N CYS A 192 20.46 16.17 -37.75
CA CYS A 192 20.18 16.34 -36.33
C CYS A 192 20.14 15.00 -35.58
N LEU A 193 19.57 13.97 -36.18
CA LEU A 193 19.54 12.62 -35.61
C LEU A 193 20.95 12.03 -35.48
N ASP A 194 21.80 12.18 -36.49
CA ASP A 194 23.19 11.71 -36.46
C ASP A 194 24.02 12.46 -35.40
N ARG A 195 23.80 13.77 -35.24
CA ARG A 195 24.47 14.57 -34.20
C ARG A 195 24.18 14.09 -32.77
N HIS A 196 23.01 13.51 -32.56
CA HIS A 196 22.55 13.04 -31.26
C HIS A 196 22.62 11.51 -31.07
N ASP A 197 23.36 10.82 -31.94
CA ASP A 197 23.58 9.36 -31.90
C ASP A 197 22.26 8.55 -31.88
N ALA A 198 21.27 9.05 -32.62
CA ALA A 198 19.95 8.46 -32.68
C ALA A 198 19.93 7.27 -33.65
N THR A 199 19.40 6.11 -33.23
CA THR A 199 19.35 4.93 -34.10
C THR A 199 18.03 4.89 -34.87
N LEU A 200 18.10 4.95 -36.19
CA LEU A 200 16.94 4.87 -37.08
C LEU A 200 16.48 3.40 -37.22
N GLU A 201 15.23 3.10 -36.84
CA GLU A 201 14.64 1.75 -37.04
C GLU A 201 13.88 1.64 -38.36
N GLY A 202 13.35 2.76 -38.87
CA GLY A 202 12.64 2.79 -40.13
C GLY A 202 12.24 4.19 -40.53
N SER A 203 12.18 4.43 -41.83
CA SER A 203 11.70 5.68 -42.42
C SER A 203 10.65 5.39 -43.47
N ASP A 204 9.56 6.13 -43.43
CA ASP A 204 8.48 6.10 -44.42
C ASP A 204 8.34 7.50 -45.03
N ALA A 205 8.36 7.58 -46.36
CA ALA A 205 8.26 8.82 -47.10
C ALA A 205 6.98 8.80 -47.94
N THR A 206 6.01 9.64 -47.57
CA THR A 206 4.82 9.92 -48.38
C THR A 206 5.10 11.09 -49.31
N GLN A 207 4.29 11.30 -50.36
CA GLN A 207 4.47 12.42 -51.32
C GLN A 207 4.53 13.83 -50.68
N THR A 208 4.06 13.98 -49.44
CA THR A 208 3.96 15.29 -48.76
C THR A 208 4.69 15.35 -47.41
N GLN A 209 5.02 14.21 -46.80
CA GLN A 209 5.60 14.14 -45.45
C GLN A 209 6.54 12.94 -45.32
N PHE A 210 7.59 13.12 -44.54
CA PHE A 210 8.55 12.11 -44.13
C PHE A 210 8.31 11.75 -42.65
N SER A 211 8.19 10.46 -42.36
CA SER A 211 8.06 9.92 -41.00
C SER A 211 9.22 8.99 -40.68
N ALA A 212 9.91 9.22 -39.58
CA ALA A 212 11.01 8.37 -39.11
C ALA A 212 10.73 7.83 -37.71
N ASN A 213 10.93 6.53 -37.54
CA ASN A 213 10.95 5.85 -36.25
C ASN A 213 12.39 5.78 -35.76
N VAL A 214 12.64 6.36 -34.58
CA VAL A 214 14.00 6.56 -34.07
C VAL A 214 14.09 6.19 -32.59
N LEU A 215 15.19 5.54 -32.22
CA LEU A 215 15.59 5.26 -30.84
C LEU A 215 16.54 6.36 -30.35
N VAL A 216 16.13 7.08 -29.31
CA VAL A 216 16.90 8.20 -28.74
C VAL A 216 16.98 8.12 -27.23
N ASP A 217 18.01 8.73 -26.65
CA ASP A 217 18.07 8.88 -25.20
C ASP A 217 17.05 9.92 -24.71
N PRO A 218 16.34 9.68 -23.59
CA PRO A 218 15.33 10.59 -23.06
C PRO A 218 15.80 12.02 -22.80
N GLY A 219 17.11 12.23 -22.59
CA GLY A 219 17.69 13.55 -22.36
C GLY A 219 17.64 14.45 -23.60
N VAL A 220 17.72 13.85 -24.78
CA VAL A 220 17.79 14.53 -26.08
C VAL A 220 16.40 14.99 -26.57
N PHE A 221 15.32 14.39 -26.05
CA PHE A 221 13.94 14.68 -26.46
C PHE A 221 13.61 16.18 -26.49
N ARG A 222 14.09 16.95 -25.51
CA ARG A 222 13.83 18.40 -25.42
C ARG A 222 14.51 19.18 -26.55
N GLU A 223 15.73 18.81 -26.90
CA GLU A 223 16.50 19.43 -27.97
C GLU A 223 15.90 19.09 -29.33
N LEU A 224 15.56 17.81 -29.55
CA LEU A 224 14.86 17.36 -30.76
C LEU A 224 13.52 18.05 -30.97
N HIS A 225 12.71 18.17 -29.92
CA HIS A 225 11.43 18.89 -30.01
C HIS A 225 11.63 20.37 -30.36
N THR A 226 12.62 21.03 -29.76
CA THR A 226 12.94 22.44 -30.04
C THR A 226 13.44 22.62 -31.47
N PHE A 227 14.34 21.74 -31.92
CA PHE A 227 14.84 21.71 -33.29
C PHE A 227 13.69 21.52 -34.28
N MET A 228 12.80 20.57 -34.05
CA MET A 228 11.64 20.37 -34.92
C MET A 228 10.71 21.58 -34.97
N GLN A 229 10.48 22.28 -33.85
CA GLN A 229 9.65 23.48 -33.90
C GLN A 229 10.31 24.62 -34.69
N ALA A 230 11.64 24.78 -34.54
CA ALA A 230 12.40 25.82 -35.22
C ALA A 230 12.57 25.56 -36.72
N THR A 231 13.06 24.38 -37.09
CA THR A 231 13.36 23.99 -38.48
C THR A 231 12.08 23.87 -39.31
N THR A 232 11.01 23.32 -38.71
CA THR A 232 9.75 23.05 -39.43
C THR A 232 8.71 24.16 -39.32
N LYS A 233 9.03 25.30 -38.67
CA LYS A 233 8.10 26.42 -38.39
C LYS A 233 6.75 25.94 -37.83
N GLY A 234 6.77 24.94 -36.96
CA GLY A 234 5.57 24.34 -36.34
C GLY A 234 4.78 23.32 -37.18
N ARG A 235 5.27 22.93 -38.37
CA ARG A 235 4.64 21.87 -39.19
C ARG A 235 5.09 20.45 -38.85
N GLY A 236 6.14 20.31 -38.04
CA GLY A 236 6.67 19.01 -37.62
C GLY A 236 5.94 18.47 -36.40
N ARG A 237 5.71 17.15 -36.34
CA ARG A 237 5.00 16.47 -35.24
C ARG A 237 5.85 15.37 -34.62
N VAL A 238 6.09 15.47 -33.31
CA VAL A 238 6.79 14.44 -32.51
C VAL A 238 5.75 13.58 -31.82
N GLU A 239 5.73 12.28 -32.09
CA GLU A 239 4.94 11.31 -31.35
C GLU A 239 5.87 10.39 -30.55
N VAL A 240 5.57 10.18 -29.27
CA VAL A 240 6.29 9.20 -28.45
C VAL A 240 5.59 7.85 -28.63
N VAL A 241 6.29 6.89 -29.26
CA VAL A 241 5.75 5.54 -29.49
C VAL A 241 5.97 4.67 -28.26
N SER A 242 7.16 4.72 -27.65
CA SER A 242 7.45 4.05 -26.37
C SER A 242 8.42 4.86 -25.53
N PHE A 243 8.18 4.89 -24.22
CA PHE A 243 9.02 5.56 -23.22
C PHE A 243 10.26 4.75 -22.81
N ALA A 244 10.26 3.44 -23.06
CA ALA A 244 11.39 2.56 -22.80
C ALA A 244 11.33 1.40 -23.78
N VAL A 245 12.35 1.29 -24.63
CA VAL A 245 12.50 0.15 -25.53
C VAL A 245 13.33 -0.90 -24.81
N THR A 246 12.62 -1.88 -24.24
CA THR A 246 13.20 -3.18 -23.88
C THR A 246 13.06 -4.11 -25.08
N ALA A 247 13.99 -5.06 -25.24
CA ALA A 247 13.80 -6.14 -26.20
C ALA A 247 12.52 -6.93 -25.82
N GLU A 248 11.42 -6.64 -26.50
CA GLU A 248 10.11 -7.26 -26.30
C GLU A 248 10.19 -8.71 -26.82
N GLY A 249 10.21 -9.67 -25.90
CA GLY A 249 10.31 -11.10 -26.24
C GLY A 249 10.56 -12.03 -25.06
N ALA A 250 10.13 -11.66 -23.86
CA ALA A 250 9.92 -12.60 -22.76
C ALA A 250 8.88 -11.96 -21.83
N THR A 251 7.61 -12.26 -22.10
CA THR A 251 6.59 -12.15 -21.08
C THR A 251 7.09 -12.86 -19.82
N ALA A 252 6.82 -12.29 -18.65
CA ALA A 252 7.22 -12.84 -17.35
C ALA A 252 6.67 -14.26 -17.08
N GLU A 253 5.91 -14.83 -18.02
CA GLU A 253 5.27 -16.15 -17.94
C GLU A 253 6.23 -17.30 -18.34
N GLU A 254 7.24 -17.06 -19.19
CA GLU A 254 8.15 -18.14 -19.65
C GLU A 254 9.28 -18.48 -18.65
N PHE A 255 9.64 -17.55 -17.77
CA PHE A 255 10.65 -17.82 -16.73
C PHE A 255 10.06 -18.64 -15.56
N ALA A 256 8.74 -18.56 -15.33
CA ALA A 256 8.04 -19.41 -14.37
C ALA A 256 7.94 -20.87 -14.85
N ALA A 257 7.87 -21.09 -16.17
CA ALA A 257 7.83 -22.44 -16.75
C ALA A 257 9.19 -23.16 -16.73
N SER A 258 10.30 -22.40 -16.77
CA SER A 258 11.66 -22.97 -16.82
C SER A 258 12.28 -23.26 -15.45
N ALA A 259 11.65 -22.80 -14.35
CA ALA A 259 12.12 -23.05 -12.98
C ALA A 259 11.66 -24.40 -12.40
N THR A 260 10.81 -25.16 -13.10
CA THR A 260 10.26 -26.44 -12.62
C THR A 260 11.05 -27.67 -13.10
N THR A 261 12.10 -27.50 -13.92
CA THR A 261 12.78 -28.65 -14.56
C THR A 261 13.99 -29.22 -13.81
N HIS A 262 14.25 -28.81 -12.56
CA HIS A 262 15.30 -29.40 -11.72
C HIS A 262 14.86 -29.68 -10.28
N ALA A 263 13.75 -30.41 -10.12
CA ALA A 263 13.47 -31.28 -8.97
C ALA A 263 12.23 -32.10 -9.37
N SER A 264 12.31 -33.37 -9.73
CA SER A 264 12.45 -34.45 -8.75
C SER A 264 12.61 -35.76 -9.51
N THR A 265 13.67 -36.50 -9.19
CA THR A 265 13.78 -37.92 -9.49
C THR A 265 12.91 -38.69 -8.49
N THR A 266 12.38 -39.83 -8.95
CA THR A 266 11.80 -40.98 -8.20
C THR A 266 10.28 -41.17 -8.13
N SER A 267 9.91 -42.36 -8.64
CA SER A 267 8.83 -43.29 -8.29
C SER A 267 7.39 -43.15 -8.83
N THR A 268 7.16 -43.95 -9.88
CA THR A 268 6.23 -45.09 -9.98
C THR A 268 4.68 -44.91 -9.91
N THR A 269 4.06 -45.63 -10.86
CA THR A 269 2.74 -46.30 -10.89
C THR A 269 1.47 -45.58 -11.37
N SER A 270 1.07 -45.98 -12.60
CA SER A 270 -0.24 -46.58 -12.95
C SER A 270 -1.41 -45.72 -13.42
N ALA A 271 -1.74 -45.98 -14.71
CA ALA A 271 -3.07 -46.31 -15.24
C ALA A 271 -3.97 -45.21 -15.88
N SER A 272 -4.06 -45.32 -17.20
CA SER A 272 -5.29 -45.47 -18.01
C SER A 272 -6.02 -44.26 -18.62
N GLN A 273 -5.93 -44.27 -19.96
CA GLN A 273 -7.01 -44.14 -20.98
C GLN A 273 -7.48 -42.73 -21.48
N ASN A 274 -7.17 -42.50 -22.78
CA ASN A 274 -8.08 -42.23 -23.94
C ASN A 274 -9.23 -41.22 -23.74
N VAL A 275 -9.62 -40.29 -24.65
CA VAL A 275 -9.59 -40.19 -26.12
C VAL A 275 -10.07 -38.77 -26.53
N ILE A 276 -9.51 -38.20 -27.62
CA ILE A 276 -10.13 -37.55 -28.82
C ILE A 276 -11.35 -36.61 -28.57
N SER A 277 -11.41 -35.31 -28.95
CA SER A 277 -11.62 -34.80 -30.33
C SER A 277 -11.75 -33.26 -30.34
N SER A 278 -11.25 -32.59 -31.39
CA SER A 278 -11.77 -31.29 -31.91
C SER A 278 -12.69 -31.59 -33.12
N PRO A 279 -13.61 -30.69 -33.56
CA PRO A 279 -13.28 -29.62 -34.53
C PRO A 279 -14.18 -28.33 -34.39
N SER A 280 -13.69 -27.09 -34.59
CA SER A 280 -13.46 -26.28 -35.81
C SER A 280 -14.61 -25.31 -36.22
N HIS A 281 -14.19 -24.07 -36.54
CA HIS A 281 -14.78 -23.08 -37.50
C HIS A 281 -16.10 -22.37 -37.14
N ALA A 282 -16.35 -21.08 -37.42
CA ALA A 282 -15.58 -19.99 -38.04
C ALA A 282 -16.34 -18.65 -37.90
N ALA A 283 -15.59 -17.54 -38.05
CA ALA A 283 -15.96 -16.24 -38.67
C ALA A 283 -17.05 -15.36 -38.00
N ALA A 284 -17.04 -14.03 -38.04
CA ALA A 284 -16.07 -12.96 -38.34
C ALA A 284 -16.76 -11.63 -37.89
N ALA A 285 -15.97 -10.56 -37.77
CA ALA A 285 -16.25 -9.21 -37.26
C ALA A 285 -17.30 -8.38 -38.09
N PRO A 286 -17.55 -7.05 -37.92
CA PRO A 286 -16.86 -6.04 -37.09
C PRO A 286 -17.67 -4.81 -36.54
N MET A 287 -16.96 -3.90 -35.83
CA MET A 287 -17.13 -2.43 -35.56
C MET A 287 -18.41 -1.80 -34.95
N SER A 288 -18.26 -1.03 -33.86
CA SER A 288 -18.33 0.46 -33.84
C SER A 288 -18.75 1.06 -32.48
N ALA A 289 -18.12 2.19 -32.14
CA ALA A 289 -18.30 2.99 -30.93
C ALA A 289 -19.35 4.10 -31.09
N ALA A 290 -19.99 4.53 -29.99
CA ALA A 290 -20.44 5.92 -29.82
C ALA A 290 -20.75 6.30 -28.35
N THR A 291 -20.18 7.44 -27.96
CA THR A 291 -20.38 8.34 -26.81
C THR A 291 -21.84 8.83 -26.62
N THR A 292 -22.27 9.18 -25.39
CA THR A 292 -22.99 10.45 -25.03
C THR A 292 -23.35 10.56 -23.53
N SER A 293 -23.25 11.82 -23.05
CA SER A 293 -23.44 12.46 -21.74
C SER A 293 -24.83 12.40 -21.06
N GLN A 294 -24.88 12.70 -19.75
CA GLN A 294 -25.81 13.59 -18.99
C GLN A 294 -25.84 13.19 -17.50
N GLN A 295 -25.38 13.98 -16.51
CA GLN A 295 -25.91 15.23 -15.91
C GLN A 295 -27.11 15.02 -14.96
N LEU A 296 -26.87 15.26 -13.65
CA LEU A 296 -27.82 15.23 -12.52
C LEU A 296 -28.48 16.61 -12.31
N PRO A 297 -29.72 16.66 -11.77
CA PRO A 297 -30.22 17.82 -11.05
C PRO A 297 -30.61 17.53 -9.59
N MET A 298 -30.56 18.61 -8.80
CA MET A 298 -30.89 18.73 -7.39
C MET A 298 -32.39 18.69 -7.07
N ALA A 299 -32.76 18.28 -5.84
CA ALA A 299 -33.89 18.83 -5.09
C ALA A 299 -33.87 18.45 -3.59
N SER A 300 -33.86 19.46 -2.71
CA SER A 300 -34.56 19.49 -1.40
C SER A 300 -36.01 19.98 -1.63
N PRO A 301 -36.99 20.06 -0.67
CA PRO A 301 -36.86 20.22 0.80
C PRO A 301 -37.97 19.61 1.73
N GLY A 302 -37.79 19.70 3.05
CA GLY A 302 -38.84 20.27 3.94
C GLY A 302 -39.37 19.49 5.17
N LYS A 303 -39.08 20.05 6.38
CA LYS A 303 -39.95 20.30 7.60
C LYS A 303 -40.70 19.11 8.26
N ARG A 304 -40.97 18.96 9.58
CA ARG A 304 -41.03 19.75 10.84
C ARG A 304 -41.27 18.70 12.00
N ALA A 305 -40.52 18.70 13.12
CA ALA A 305 -40.90 18.98 14.55
C ALA A 305 -42.25 18.42 15.12
N PRO A 306 -42.50 18.36 16.46
CA PRO A 306 -41.71 18.01 17.67
C PRO A 306 -42.50 17.20 18.78
N ALA A 307 -41.93 17.08 20.00
CA ALA A 307 -42.57 16.82 21.33
C ALA A 307 -42.98 15.36 21.70
N ALA A 308 -43.02 14.86 22.95
CA ALA A 308 -42.70 15.33 24.30
C ALA A 308 -42.63 14.13 25.30
N ARG A 309 -42.09 14.42 26.48
CA ARG A 309 -41.93 13.70 27.77
C ARG A 309 -42.92 12.57 28.16
N GLY A 310 -42.37 11.60 28.89
CA GLY A 310 -43.09 10.77 29.88
C GLY A 310 -42.12 9.92 30.72
N ALA A 311 -42.19 10.04 32.04
CA ALA A 311 -41.36 9.35 33.03
C ALA A 311 -42.01 8.04 33.52
N GLY A 312 -41.21 7.07 33.98
CA GLY A 312 -41.70 5.92 34.74
C GLY A 312 -40.79 4.68 34.67
N ALA A 313 -40.35 4.20 35.83
CA ALA A 313 -39.36 3.15 36.03
C ALA A 313 -39.93 1.71 35.87
N GLY A 314 -39.06 0.75 35.58
CA GLY A 314 -39.34 -0.69 35.67
C GLY A 314 -38.28 -1.52 34.95
N ALA A 315 -37.51 -2.32 35.68
CA ALA A 315 -36.51 -3.24 35.16
C ALA A 315 -37.17 -4.50 34.58
N ASP A 316 -36.77 -4.94 33.37
CA ASP A 316 -36.75 -6.36 33.00
C ASP A 316 -35.89 -6.64 31.76
N ALA A 317 -35.43 -7.88 31.64
CA ALA A 317 -34.35 -8.37 30.80
C ALA A 317 -34.54 -8.16 29.28
N GLY A 318 -33.43 -7.80 28.62
CA GLY A 318 -33.39 -7.42 27.21
C GLY A 318 -33.65 -8.58 26.24
N SER A 319 -34.67 -8.40 25.40
CA SER A 319 -34.83 -9.07 24.11
C SER A 319 -34.55 -8.06 23.01
N SER A 320 -33.39 -8.15 22.36
CA SER A 320 -33.08 -7.40 21.14
C SER A 320 -33.14 -8.36 19.96
N GLY A 321 -34.26 -8.34 19.23
CA GLY A 321 -34.52 -9.16 18.06
C GLY A 321 -33.65 -8.74 16.86
N GLY A 322 -32.67 -9.57 16.53
CA GLY A 322 -32.11 -9.67 15.18
C GLY A 322 -32.82 -10.79 14.43
N GLU A 323 -32.97 -10.65 13.11
CA GLU A 323 -33.60 -11.67 12.26
C GLU A 323 -32.76 -12.96 12.29
N VAL A 324 -33.38 -14.09 12.65
CA VAL A 324 -32.66 -15.37 12.77
C VAL A 324 -32.44 -15.95 11.38
N VAL A 325 -31.19 -15.90 10.90
CA VAL A 325 -30.76 -16.41 9.58
C VAL A 325 -30.61 -17.92 9.61
N TYR A 326 -30.21 -18.47 10.75
CA TYR A 326 -30.15 -19.91 10.98
C TYR A 326 -30.55 -20.18 12.44
N ALA A 327 -31.66 -20.89 12.62
CA ALA A 327 -32.11 -21.33 13.93
C ALA A 327 -31.10 -22.31 14.54
N ARG A 328 -31.03 -22.33 15.87
CA ARG A 328 -30.10 -23.18 16.64
C ARG A 328 -30.08 -24.61 16.09
N GLY A 329 -28.93 -25.03 15.60
CA GLY A 329 -28.74 -26.34 14.98
C GLY A 329 -27.26 -26.70 14.82
N PRO A 330 -26.97 -27.89 14.28
CA PRO A 330 -25.60 -28.36 14.11
C PRO A 330 -24.84 -27.50 13.09
N ILE A 331 -23.53 -27.33 13.29
CA ILE A 331 -22.66 -26.55 12.40
C ILE A 331 -22.70 -27.06 10.94
N ALA A 332 -22.92 -28.36 10.74
CA ALA A 332 -23.09 -28.97 9.42
C ALA A 332 -24.32 -28.46 8.64
N GLY A 333 -25.33 -27.93 9.34
CA GLY A 333 -26.60 -27.48 8.77
C GLY A 333 -26.64 -26.01 8.32
N ILE A 334 -25.54 -25.27 8.46
CA ILE A 334 -25.46 -23.86 8.03
C ILE A 334 -25.70 -23.75 6.51
N PRO A 335 -26.55 -22.81 6.05
CA PRO A 335 -26.82 -22.57 4.63
C PRO A 335 -25.55 -22.29 3.81
N GLU A 336 -25.55 -22.74 2.55
CA GLU A 336 -24.40 -22.62 1.63
C GLU A 336 -23.99 -21.16 1.35
N ALA A 337 -24.92 -20.21 1.47
CA ALA A 337 -24.65 -18.77 1.43
C ALA A 337 -23.62 -18.29 2.49
N HIS A 338 -23.36 -19.09 3.52
CA HIS A 338 -22.37 -18.82 4.57
C HIS A 338 -21.31 -19.93 4.70
N ALA A 339 -20.97 -20.61 3.59
CA ALA A 339 -20.01 -21.72 3.55
C ALA A 339 -18.64 -21.41 4.17
N SER A 340 -18.11 -20.18 4.00
CA SER A 340 -16.84 -19.76 4.60
C SER A 340 -16.85 -19.75 6.14
N ARG A 341 -18.03 -19.55 6.75
CA ARG A 341 -18.21 -19.62 8.21
C ARG A 341 -18.35 -21.06 8.67
N LYS A 342 -19.06 -21.89 7.90
CA LYS A 342 -19.19 -23.34 8.13
C LYS A 342 -17.84 -24.03 8.21
N GLU A 343 -16.93 -23.73 7.27
CA GLU A 343 -15.57 -24.27 7.27
C GLU A 343 -14.78 -23.89 8.53
N ARG A 344 -14.86 -22.62 8.96
CA ARG A 344 -14.22 -22.16 10.20
C ARG A 344 -14.80 -22.79 11.46
N PHE A 345 -16.10 -23.07 11.47
CA PHE A 345 -16.78 -23.65 12.63
C PHE A 345 -16.58 -25.17 12.71
N ALA A 346 -16.28 -25.84 11.59
CA ALA A 346 -15.94 -27.26 11.57
C ALA A 346 -14.74 -27.62 12.46
N GLU A 347 -13.82 -26.67 12.73
CA GLU A 347 -12.75 -26.86 13.72
C GLU A 347 -13.29 -27.19 15.13
N LEU A 348 -14.46 -26.66 15.52
CA LEU A 348 -15.05 -26.93 16.84
C LEU A 348 -15.52 -28.37 16.94
N ASP A 349 -16.24 -28.85 15.92
CA ASP A 349 -16.71 -30.24 15.86
C ASP A 349 -15.55 -31.25 15.75
N ASN A 350 -14.45 -30.88 15.08
CA ASN A 350 -13.23 -31.70 15.03
C ASN A 350 -12.55 -31.83 16.40
N LEU A 351 -12.64 -30.81 17.25
CA LEU A 351 -12.04 -30.83 18.60
C LEU A 351 -12.94 -31.53 19.61
N GLN A 352 -14.25 -31.29 19.52
CA GLN A 352 -15.27 -31.90 20.36
C GLN A 352 -16.60 -31.91 19.58
N PRO A 353 -17.14 -33.07 19.18
CA PRO A 353 -18.35 -33.11 18.36
C PRO A 353 -19.59 -32.67 19.16
N GLY A 354 -20.54 -32.04 18.47
CA GLY A 354 -21.88 -31.73 19.01
C GLY A 354 -22.11 -30.26 19.34
N TRP A 355 -21.37 -29.34 18.72
CA TRP A 355 -21.62 -27.91 18.89
C TRP A 355 -22.85 -27.47 18.11
N GLU A 356 -23.64 -26.62 18.73
CA GLU A 356 -24.78 -25.97 18.09
C GLU A 356 -24.48 -24.50 17.88
N VAL A 357 -24.97 -23.97 16.76
CA VAL A 357 -24.76 -22.58 16.34
C VAL A 357 -26.08 -21.96 15.93
N GLU A 358 -26.24 -20.68 16.29
CA GLU A 358 -27.36 -19.85 15.87
C GLU A 358 -26.80 -18.61 15.17
N LEU A 359 -27.33 -18.29 13.99
CA LEU A 359 -26.92 -17.11 13.22
C LEU A 359 -28.02 -16.05 13.27
N LYS A 360 -27.67 -14.85 13.73
CA LYS A 360 -28.58 -13.70 13.79
C LYS A 360 -28.06 -12.59 12.91
N SER A 361 -28.93 -12.06 12.04
CA SER A 361 -28.66 -10.86 11.27
C SER A 361 -28.87 -9.63 12.15
N LYS A 362 -27.89 -8.74 12.17
CA LYS A 362 -27.94 -7.45 12.86
C LYS A 362 -27.52 -6.37 11.87
N GLY A 363 -28.48 -5.93 11.04
CA GLY A 363 -28.23 -5.02 9.93
C GLY A 363 -27.44 -5.71 8.81
N ASP A 364 -26.33 -5.11 8.38
CA ASP A 364 -25.46 -5.67 7.32
C ASP A 364 -24.51 -6.79 7.82
N THR A 365 -24.49 -7.06 9.13
CA THR A 365 -23.58 -8.06 9.72
C THR A 365 -24.35 -9.22 10.34
N VAL A 366 -23.93 -10.44 10.01
CA VAL A 366 -24.46 -11.66 10.63
C VAL A 366 -23.56 -12.05 11.81
N GLU A 367 -24.13 -12.15 13.00
CA GLU A 367 -23.47 -12.59 14.24
C GLU A 367 -23.72 -14.10 14.48
N ALA A 368 -22.72 -14.80 15.03
CA ALA A 368 -22.79 -16.23 15.32
C ALA A 368 -22.66 -16.47 16.82
N VAL A 369 -23.64 -17.17 17.40
CA VAL A 369 -23.67 -17.54 18.82
C VAL A 369 -23.55 -19.05 18.93
N PHE A 370 -22.61 -19.51 19.77
CA PHE A 370 -22.29 -20.93 19.94
C PHE A 370 -22.82 -21.45 21.27
N TYR A 371 -23.24 -22.72 21.26
CA TYR A 371 -23.75 -23.43 22.43
C TYR A 371 -22.92 -24.70 22.69
N ALA A 372 -22.58 -24.93 23.95
CA ALA A 372 -21.70 -26.03 24.34
C ALA A 372 -22.40 -27.40 24.23
N PRO A 373 -21.68 -28.45 23.76
CA PRO A 373 -22.20 -29.80 23.68
C PRO A 373 -22.54 -30.35 25.08
N GLY A 374 -23.74 -30.93 25.23
CA GLY A 374 -24.22 -31.56 26.46
C GLY A 374 -24.95 -30.64 27.43
N SER A 375 -24.41 -29.46 27.76
CA SER A 375 -25.07 -28.50 28.67
C SER A 375 -26.04 -27.56 27.97
N GLY A 376 -25.88 -27.33 26.66
CA GLY A 376 -26.69 -26.38 25.89
C GLY A 376 -26.52 -24.92 26.32
N GLU A 377 -25.48 -24.63 27.10
CA GLU A 377 -25.19 -23.30 27.62
C GLU A 377 -24.66 -22.38 26.51
N CYS A 378 -25.09 -21.13 26.53
CA CYS A 378 -24.66 -20.12 25.56
C CYS A 378 -23.23 -19.67 25.86
N VAL A 379 -22.31 -19.97 24.95
CA VAL A 379 -20.88 -19.61 25.04
C VAL A 379 -20.59 -18.25 24.38
N GLY A 380 -21.55 -17.75 23.59
CA GLY A 380 -21.42 -16.47 22.90
C GLY A 380 -20.50 -16.60 21.68
N ALA A 381 -19.43 -15.82 21.65
CA ALA A 381 -18.54 -15.70 20.49
C ALA A 381 -17.64 -16.94 20.24
N TYR A 382 -17.27 -17.14 18.96
CA TYR A 382 -16.42 -18.25 18.50
C TYR A 382 -15.11 -18.43 19.28
N ALA A 383 -14.46 -17.33 19.70
CA ALA A 383 -13.19 -17.40 20.43
C ALA A 383 -13.34 -18.09 21.80
N ASN A 384 -14.49 -17.92 22.47
CA ASN A 384 -14.79 -18.59 23.73
C ASN A 384 -15.11 -20.08 23.50
N ALA A 385 -15.91 -20.38 22.48
CA ALA A 385 -16.23 -21.75 22.08
C ALA A 385 -14.96 -22.57 21.76
N ARG A 386 -14.03 -21.98 20.99
CA ARG A 386 -12.76 -22.63 20.64
C ARG A 386 -11.87 -22.89 21.85
N ARG A 387 -11.84 -21.98 22.82
CA ARG A 387 -11.08 -22.17 24.06
C ARG A 387 -11.66 -23.33 24.89
N MET A 388 -12.98 -23.44 24.97
CA MET A 388 -13.65 -24.53 25.66
C MET A 388 -13.45 -25.88 24.95
N ALA A 389 -13.59 -25.93 23.63
CA ALA A 389 -13.36 -27.14 22.84
C ALA A 389 -11.90 -27.64 22.97
N LEU A 390 -10.92 -26.74 22.96
CA LEU A 390 -9.51 -27.10 23.18
C LEU A 390 -9.23 -27.60 24.60
N ALA A 391 -9.88 -27.02 25.62
CA ALA A 391 -9.76 -27.47 27.00
C ALA A 391 -10.35 -28.88 27.19
N ALA A 392 -11.53 -29.14 26.60
CA ALA A 392 -12.18 -30.44 26.61
C ALA A 392 -11.35 -31.50 25.86
N SER A 393 -10.81 -31.16 24.68
CA SER A 393 -9.94 -32.05 23.90
C SER A 393 -8.64 -32.39 24.65
N LYS A 394 -8.04 -31.43 25.36
CA LYS A 394 -6.87 -31.70 26.23
C LYS A 394 -7.21 -32.57 27.43
N ALA A 395 -8.36 -32.34 28.07
CA ALA A 395 -8.81 -33.17 29.18
C ALA A 395 -9.08 -34.62 28.74
N ALA A 396 -9.65 -34.83 27.54
CA ALA A 396 -9.85 -36.15 26.96
C ALA A 396 -8.53 -36.87 26.61
N LYS A 397 -7.50 -36.14 26.17
CA LYS A 397 -6.17 -36.72 25.85
C LYS A 397 -5.27 -36.93 27.06
N GLY A 398 -5.50 -36.23 28.17
CA GLY A 398 -4.68 -36.33 29.40
C GLY A 398 -5.14 -37.41 30.38
N GLY A 399 -6.23 -38.12 30.08
CA GLY A 399 -6.78 -39.20 30.90
C GLY A 399 -6.54 -40.61 30.36
N GLN A 400 -5.62 -40.76 29.39
CA GLN A 400 -5.21 -42.05 28.82
C GLN A 400 -3.81 -42.45 29.27
#